data_AF-A0A317ESP6-F1
#
_entry.id   AF-A0A317ESP6-F1
#
_cell.length_a   1.000
_cell.length_b   1.000
_cell.length_c   1.000
_cell.angle_alpha   90.00
_cell.angle_beta   90.00
_cell.angle_gamma   90.00
#
_symmetry.space_group_name_H-M   'P 1'
#
loop_
_entity.id
_entity.type
_entity.pdbx_description
1 polymer ?
#
loop_
_entity_poly.entity_id
_entity_poly.type
_entity_poly.pdbx_seq_one_letter_code
_entity_poly.pdbx_strand_id
1 'polypeptide(L)'
;MAIIAPNKQDIGSTKPGKRYAASTRFWHWINFIIISGSLLTVLINSTLFDRAQRSFVKGELMNAGVAVTDQQAGSVTHGLEDQVWGIHIYFGYALAALFIFRALAEFFLPSHQRLIPKLKKAYQAYFILKKEREAAKHELVVKGLYVVFYVLLLIMVVTGLLLAFEDNTGIPRDINHSIKEFHGFCMYFILGFIVLHLAGVYLAERKDGKGIVSDMINGGEN
;
A
#
# COMPACT_ATOMS: atom_id res chain seq x y z
N MET A 1 -13.07 -50.39 -14.67
CA MET A 1 -12.15 -49.76 -13.71
C MET A 1 -12.13 -48.26 -13.99
N ALA A 2 -12.86 -47.48 -13.20
CA ALA A 2 -12.96 -46.04 -13.39
C ALA A 2 -11.78 -45.37 -12.68
N ILE A 3 -10.93 -44.71 -13.46
CA ILE A 3 -9.81 -43.91 -12.97
C ILE A 3 -10.43 -42.62 -12.44
N ILE A 4 -10.55 -42.52 -11.12
CA ILE A 4 -11.01 -41.31 -10.43
C ILE A 4 -9.86 -40.32 -10.47
N ALA A 5 -9.92 -39.36 -11.40
CA ALA A 5 -9.02 -38.22 -11.42
C ALA A 5 -9.35 -37.29 -10.22
N PRO A 6 -8.35 -36.79 -9.48
CA PRO A 6 -8.60 -35.86 -8.39
C PRO A 6 -9.06 -34.51 -8.96
N ASN A 7 -10.32 -34.18 -8.71
CA ASN A 7 -10.94 -32.90 -9.02
C ASN A 7 -10.35 -31.82 -8.10
N LYS A 8 -9.23 -31.20 -8.49
CA LYS A 8 -8.77 -29.91 -7.94
C LYS A 8 -9.64 -28.80 -8.55
N GLN A 9 -10.92 -28.78 -8.20
CA GLN A 9 -11.75 -27.60 -8.29
C GLN A 9 -11.49 -26.79 -7.02
N ASP A 10 -10.72 -25.71 -7.15
CA ASP A 10 -10.81 -24.60 -6.20
C ASP A 10 -12.30 -24.28 -6.01
N ILE A 11 -12.74 -24.24 -4.76
CA ILE A 11 -14.09 -23.83 -4.38
C ILE A 11 -14.24 -22.34 -4.76
N GLY A 12 -14.51 -22.07 -6.04
CA GLY A 12 -14.50 -20.73 -6.61
C GLY A 12 -14.39 -20.64 -8.14
N SER A 13 -14.00 -21.69 -8.88
CA SER A 13 -13.93 -21.59 -10.34
C SER A 13 -15.28 -21.89 -11.00
N THR A 14 -16.08 -20.86 -11.26
CA THR A 14 -17.25 -20.97 -12.14
C THR A 14 -17.12 -20.01 -13.32
N LYS A 15 -16.97 -20.61 -14.52
CA LYS A 15 -17.07 -20.05 -15.89
C LYS A 15 -15.83 -19.34 -16.49
N PRO A 16 -15.67 -19.36 -17.82
CA PRO A 16 -14.70 -18.51 -18.54
C PRO A 16 -15.14 -17.06 -18.38
N GLY A 17 -14.58 -16.38 -17.39
CA GLY A 17 -14.87 -15.00 -17.05
C GLY A 17 -13.75 -14.45 -16.18
N LYS A 18 -13.47 -13.15 -16.33
CA LYS A 18 -12.33 -12.49 -15.68
C LYS A 18 -12.26 -12.80 -14.17
N ARG A 19 -11.17 -13.44 -13.75
CA ARG A 19 -10.80 -13.73 -12.35
C ARG A 19 -10.66 -12.44 -11.53
N TYR A 20 -10.17 -11.37 -12.17
CA TYR A 20 -10.05 -10.03 -11.57
C TYR A 20 -10.66 -8.94 -12.47
N ALA A 21 -11.58 -8.15 -11.90
CA ALA A 21 -12.20 -7.02 -12.58
C ALA A 21 -11.14 -5.96 -13.00
N ALA A 22 -11.35 -5.34 -14.15
CA ALA A 22 -10.42 -4.34 -14.69
C ALA A 22 -10.21 -3.14 -13.75
N SER A 23 -11.28 -2.66 -13.11
CA SER A 23 -11.21 -1.59 -12.10
C SER A 23 -10.34 -1.96 -10.89
N THR A 24 -10.42 -3.21 -10.43
CA THR A 24 -9.61 -3.72 -9.33
C THR A 24 -8.13 -3.81 -9.72
N ARG A 25 -7.83 -4.29 -10.92
CA ARG A 25 -6.46 -4.38 -11.43
C ARG A 25 -5.83 -3.00 -11.62
N PHE A 26 -6.57 -2.10 -12.27
CA PHE A 26 -6.15 -0.71 -12.45
C PHE A 26 -5.84 -0.05 -11.09
N TRP A 27 -6.79 -0.14 -10.15
CA TRP A 27 -6.58 0.40 -8.81
C TRP A 27 -5.34 -0.21 -8.14
N HIS A 28 -5.18 -1.53 -8.19
CA HIS A 28 -4.05 -2.21 -7.55
C HIS A 28 -2.69 -1.70 -8.05
N TRP A 29 -2.47 -1.64 -9.36
CA TRP A 29 -1.18 -1.25 -9.93
C TRP A 29 -0.89 0.25 -9.74
N ILE A 30 -1.89 1.11 -9.89
CA ILE A 30 -1.70 2.53 -9.63
C ILE A 30 -1.44 2.76 -8.12
N ASN A 31 -2.19 2.08 -7.24
CA ASN A 31 -1.97 2.16 -5.80
C ASN A 31 -0.55 1.67 -5.41
N PHE A 32 -0.05 0.61 -6.04
CA PHE A 32 1.33 0.16 -5.87
C PHE A 32 2.36 1.23 -6.27
N ILE A 33 2.18 1.88 -7.42
CA ILE A 33 3.07 2.96 -7.88
C ILE A 33 3.04 4.14 -6.91
N ILE A 34 1.84 4.59 -6.51
CA ILE A 34 1.67 5.74 -5.61
C ILE A 34 2.27 5.47 -4.23
N ILE A 35 2.01 4.30 -3.64
CA ILE A 35 2.59 3.93 -2.34
C ILE A 35 4.11 3.80 -2.45
N SER A 36 4.62 3.15 -3.49
CA SER A 36 6.07 3.00 -3.68
C SER A 36 6.77 4.34 -3.88
N GLY A 37 6.18 5.24 -4.69
CA GLY A 37 6.67 6.60 -4.89
C GLY A 37 6.64 7.42 -3.60
N SER A 38 5.55 7.34 -2.85
CA SER A 38 5.42 7.98 -1.53
C SER A 38 6.49 7.48 -0.55
N LEU A 39 6.70 6.16 -0.44
CA LEU A 39 7.77 5.61 0.41
C LEU A 39 9.17 6.04 -0.06
N LEU A 40 9.39 6.12 -1.38
CA LEU A 40 10.65 6.61 -1.93
C LEU A 40 10.92 8.06 -1.53
N THR A 41 9.91 8.93 -1.52
CA THR A 41 10.09 10.33 -1.04
C THR A 41 10.54 10.37 0.43
N VAL A 42 9.98 9.53 1.30
CA VAL A 42 10.40 9.42 2.71
C VAL A 42 11.84 8.89 2.81
N LEU A 43 12.19 7.90 2.00
CA LEU A 43 13.56 7.35 1.96
C LEU A 43 14.56 8.41 1.49
N ILE A 44 14.26 9.12 0.41
CA ILE A 44 15.08 10.22 -0.10
C ILE A 44 15.25 11.28 0.98
N ASN A 45 14.16 11.71 1.62
CA ASN A 45 14.24 12.75 2.63
C ASN A 45 15.09 12.35 3.84
N SER A 46 14.90 11.13 4.33
CA SER A 46 15.64 10.62 5.49
C SER A 46 17.11 10.29 5.22
N THR A 47 17.51 10.10 3.95
CA THR A 47 18.90 9.72 3.58
C THR A 47 19.70 10.84 2.93
N LEU A 48 19.06 11.65 2.07
CA LEU A 48 19.73 12.68 1.26
C LEU A 48 19.64 14.09 1.85
N PHE A 49 18.82 14.35 2.85
CA PHE A 49 18.70 15.70 3.44
C PHE A 49 19.00 15.75 4.94
N ASP A 50 19.66 14.72 5.47
CA ASP A 50 20.16 14.72 6.84
C ASP A 50 21.33 15.73 7.02
N ARG A 51 21.70 16.00 8.28
CA ARG A 51 22.75 16.93 8.72
C ARG A 51 24.08 16.76 7.97
N ALA A 52 24.42 15.54 7.55
CA ALA A 52 25.61 15.27 6.75
C ALA A 52 25.64 16.00 5.40
N GLN A 53 24.48 16.32 4.81
CA GLN A 53 24.44 17.06 3.54
C GLN A 53 24.50 18.58 3.69
N ARG A 54 24.34 19.11 4.91
CA ARG A 54 24.56 20.55 5.15
C ARG A 54 26.01 20.93 4.93
N SER A 55 26.95 20.09 5.37
CA SER A 55 28.38 20.30 5.12
C SER A 55 28.74 20.10 3.65
N PHE A 56 28.07 19.16 2.95
CA PHE A 56 28.24 18.99 1.51
C PHE A 56 27.80 20.24 0.72
N VAL A 57 26.58 20.74 0.96
CA VAL A 57 26.06 21.96 0.31
C VAL A 57 26.95 23.17 0.61
N LYS A 58 27.41 23.33 1.85
CA LYS A 58 28.36 24.39 2.22
C LYS A 58 29.67 24.25 1.44
N GLY A 59 30.24 23.05 1.37
CA GLY A 59 31.48 22.77 0.64
C GLY A 59 31.37 23.12 -0.84
N GLU A 60 30.28 22.70 -1.50
CA GLU A 60 30.03 23.00 -2.92
C GLU A 60 29.85 24.50 -3.18
N LEU A 61 29.12 25.21 -2.32
CA LEU A 61 28.96 26.67 -2.45
C LEU A 61 30.27 27.41 -2.24
N MET A 62 31.09 26.98 -1.27
CA MET A 62 32.43 27.53 -1.04
C MET A 62 33.36 27.25 -2.23
N ASN A 63 33.32 26.05 -2.82
CA ASN A 63 34.08 25.70 -4.02
C ASN A 63 33.65 26.54 -5.25
N ALA A 64 32.38 26.91 -5.33
CA ALA A 64 31.85 27.82 -6.33
C ALA A 64 32.21 29.32 -6.06
N GLY A 65 32.99 29.60 -5.02
CA GLY A 65 33.43 30.96 -4.67
C GLY A 65 32.43 31.74 -3.82
N VAL A 66 31.38 31.08 -3.31
CA VAL A 66 30.35 31.71 -2.45
C VAL A 66 30.60 31.35 -1.00
N ALA A 67 30.99 32.33 -0.19
CA ALA A 67 31.10 32.15 1.25
C ALA A 67 29.70 32.09 1.88
N VAL A 68 29.34 30.95 2.47
CA VAL A 68 28.06 30.75 3.17
C VAL A 68 28.27 30.27 4.60
N THR A 69 27.41 30.73 5.51
CA THR A 69 27.37 30.25 6.89
C THR A 69 26.67 28.89 6.97
N ASP A 70 26.87 28.17 8.08
CA ASP A 70 26.16 26.90 8.33
C ASP A 70 24.64 27.08 8.38
N GLN A 71 24.17 28.25 8.83
CA GLN A 71 22.76 28.60 8.84
C GLN A 71 22.20 28.75 7.42
N GLN A 72 22.93 29.43 6.53
CA GLN A 72 22.52 29.61 5.13
C GLN A 72 22.48 28.27 4.39
N ALA A 73 23.51 27.42 4.57
CA ALA A 73 23.52 26.07 4.00
C ALA A 73 22.37 25.21 4.57
N GLY A 74 22.07 25.35 5.86
CA GLY A 74 20.95 24.70 6.52
C GLY A 74 19.59 25.09 5.90
N SER A 75 19.36 26.38 5.65
CA SER A 75 18.14 26.85 4.97
C SER A 75 17.96 26.27 3.57
N VAL A 76 19.05 26.12 2.80
CA VAL A 76 19.01 25.48 1.48
C VAL A 76 18.62 24.00 1.60
N THR A 77 19.25 23.25 2.51
CA THR A 77 18.90 21.84 2.71
C THR A 77 17.46 21.65 3.18
N HIS A 78 16.96 22.56 4.02
CA HIS A 78 15.57 22.52 4.48
C HIS A 78 14.59 22.79 3.33
N GLY A 79 14.89 23.76 2.47
CA GLY A 79 14.08 24.02 1.28
C GLY A 79 14.03 22.82 0.32
N LEU A 80 15.12 22.05 0.19
CA LEU A 80 15.13 20.82 -0.61
C LEU A 80 14.28 19.71 0.02
N GLU A 81 14.36 19.56 1.35
CA GLU A 81 13.49 18.66 2.12
C GLU A 81 12.01 19.03 1.90
N ASP A 82 11.65 20.31 1.97
CA ASP A 82 10.27 20.78 1.76
C ASP A 82 9.75 20.46 0.35
N GLN A 83 10.60 20.52 -0.68
CA GLN A 83 10.22 20.11 -2.04
C GLN A 83 9.85 18.62 -2.11
N VAL A 84 10.62 17.76 -1.44
CA VAL A 84 10.34 16.32 -1.41
C VAL A 84 9.09 16.01 -0.59
N TRP A 85 8.87 16.72 0.52
CA TRP A 85 7.61 16.64 1.27
C TRP A 85 6.41 17.11 0.44
N GLY A 86 6.56 18.15 -0.38
CA GLY A 86 5.53 18.58 -1.32
C GLY A 86 5.12 17.46 -2.29
N ILE A 87 6.09 16.74 -2.86
CA ILE A 87 5.83 15.58 -3.72
C ILE A 87 5.13 14.45 -2.93
N HIS A 88 5.57 14.20 -1.69
CA HIS A 88 4.93 13.22 -0.81
C HIS A 88 3.44 13.54 -0.57
N ILE A 89 3.11 14.82 -0.34
CA ILE A 89 1.74 15.29 -0.15
C ILE A 89 0.91 15.07 -1.43
N TYR A 90 1.46 15.33 -2.62
CA TYR A 90 0.76 15.02 -3.88
C TYR A 90 0.48 13.52 -4.06
N PHE A 91 1.44 12.65 -3.71
CA PHE A 91 1.18 11.21 -3.64
C PHE A 91 0.07 10.89 -2.63
N GLY A 92 0.03 11.57 -1.48
CA GLY A 92 -1.04 11.47 -0.49
C GLY A 92 -2.42 11.83 -1.05
N TYR A 93 -2.55 12.93 -1.79
CA TYR A 93 -3.80 13.31 -2.45
C TYR A 93 -4.23 12.29 -3.50
N ALA A 94 -3.28 11.81 -4.32
CA ALA A 94 -3.56 10.75 -5.30
C ALA A 94 -4.03 9.46 -4.60
N LEU A 95 -3.39 9.09 -3.48
CA LEU A 95 -3.75 7.93 -2.68
C LEU A 95 -5.15 8.06 -2.07
N ALA A 96 -5.48 9.24 -1.55
CA ALA A 96 -6.82 9.54 -1.02
C ALA A 96 -7.90 9.40 -2.11
N ALA A 97 -7.65 9.97 -3.29
CA ALA A 97 -8.55 9.85 -4.43
C ALA A 97 -8.73 8.38 -4.88
N LEU A 98 -7.64 7.60 -4.94
CA LEU A 98 -7.68 6.18 -5.26
C LEU A 98 -8.44 5.37 -4.20
N PHE A 99 -8.28 5.70 -2.92
CA PHE A 99 -9.00 5.04 -1.84
C PHE A 99 -10.52 5.29 -1.97
N ILE A 100 -10.92 6.54 -2.22
CA ILE A 100 -12.33 6.89 -2.47
C ILE A 100 -12.85 6.17 -3.72
N PHE A 101 -12.11 6.21 -4.83
CA PHE A 101 -12.45 5.49 -6.05
C PHE A 101 -12.70 4.00 -5.77
N ARG A 102 -11.83 3.36 -4.98
CA ARG A 102 -11.95 1.95 -4.61
C ARG A 102 -13.15 1.67 -3.73
N ALA A 103 -13.43 2.55 -2.76
CA ALA A 103 -14.59 2.44 -1.89
C ALA A 103 -15.89 2.57 -2.71
N LEU A 104 -15.94 3.50 -3.67
CA LEU A 104 -17.09 3.67 -4.57
C LEU A 104 -17.24 2.47 -5.54
N ALA A 105 -16.14 2.00 -6.13
CA ALA A 105 -16.14 0.86 -7.05
C ALA A 105 -16.68 -0.42 -6.39
N GLU A 106 -16.49 -0.58 -5.08
CA GLU A 106 -17.01 -1.72 -4.30
C GLU A 106 -18.53 -1.88 -4.40
N PHE A 107 -19.28 -0.78 -4.51
CA PHE A 107 -20.74 -0.82 -4.65
C PHE A 107 -21.18 -1.33 -6.03
N PHE A 108 -20.37 -1.12 -7.08
CA PHE A 108 -20.67 -1.53 -8.45
C PHE A 108 -20.18 -2.95 -8.78
N LEU A 109 -19.31 -3.53 -7.94
CA LEU A 109 -18.84 -4.91 -8.09
C LEU A 109 -19.96 -5.93 -7.81
N PRO A 110 -20.02 -7.06 -8.56
CA PRO A 110 -20.93 -8.15 -8.24
C PRO A 110 -20.70 -8.70 -6.82
N SER A 111 -21.75 -9.16 -6.14
CA SER A 111 -21.69 -9.61 -4.73
C SER A 111 -20.63 -10.68 -4.44
N HIS A 112 -20.24 -11.50 -5.43
CA HIS A 112 -19.19 -12.50 -5.26
C HIS A 112 -17.76 -11.92 -5.34
N GLN A 113 -17.58 -10.72 -5.88
CA GLN A 113 -16.29 -10.04 -6.01
C GLN A 113 -16.01 -9.08 -4.85
N ARG A 114 -17.08 -8.61 -4.19
CA ARG A 114 -17.03 -7.73 -3.01
C ARG A 114 -16.27 -8.36 -1.84
N LEU A 115 -15.60 -7.51 -1.07
CA LEU A 115 -14.74 -7.83 0.07
C LEU A 115 -15.54 -8.44 1.23
N ILE A 116 -16.64 -7.81 1.65
CA ILE A 116 -17.44 -8.27 2.80
C ILE A 116 -18.00 -9.68 2.57
N PRO A 117 -18.65 -9.99 1.43
CA PRO A 117 -19.12 -11.35 1.15
C PRO A 117 -18.00 -12.38 1.05
N LYS A 118 -16.84 -12.03 0.47
CA LYS A 118 -15.66 -12.91 0.42
C LYS A 118 -15.10 -13.23 1.80
N LEU A 119 -15.03 -12.24 2.69
CA LEU A 119 -14.57 -12.41 4.06
C LEU A 119 -15.56 -13.27 4.86
N LYS A 120 -16.86 -12.98 4.76
CA LYS A 120 -17.91 -13.76 5.43
C LYS A 120 -17.87 -15.23 5.01
N LYS A 121 -17.71 -15.52 3.71
CA LYS A 121 -17.55 -16.90 3.20
C LYS A 121 -16.33 -17.60 3.77
N ALA A 122 -15.17 -16.93 3.83
CA ALA A 122 -13.96 -17.53 4.40
C ALA A 122 -14.09 -17.79 5.91
N TYR A 123 -14.68 -16.85 6.65
CA TYR A 123 -14.96 -17.02 8.08
C TYR A 123 -15.90 -18.22 8.32
N GLN A 124 -16.96 -18.34 7.54
CA GLN A 124 -17.90 -19.48 7.62
C GLN A 124 -17.23 -20.81 7.24
N ALA A 125 -16.42 -20.82 6.19
CA ALA A 125 -15.69 -22.02 5.77
C ALA A 125 -14.75 -22.55 6.87
N TYR A 126 -14.04 -21.65 7.55
CA TYR A 126 -13.09 -22.01 8.60
C TYR A 126 -13.76 -22.38 9.93
N PHE A 127 -14.65 -21.52 10.45
CA PHE A 127 -15.23 -21.70 11.79
C PHE A 127 -16.46 -22.61 11.81
N ILE A 128 -17.28 -22.60 10.75
CA ILE A 128 -18.57 -23.32 10.74
C ILE A 128 -18.46 -24.66 10.02
N LEU A 129 -17.92 -24.67 8.81
CA LEU A 129 -17.90 -25.88 7.96
C LEU A 129 -16.73 -26.83 8.26
N LYS A 130 -15.64 -26.36 8.90
CA LYS A 130 -14.42 -27.14 9.24
C LYS A 130 -13.84 -27.97 8.09
N LYS A 131 -14.17 -27.64 6.85
CA LYS A 131 -13.78 -28.37 5.64
C LYS A 131 -12.32 -28.03 5.32
N GLU A 132 -11.47 -29.03 5.12
CA GLU A 132 -10.06 -28.87 4.75
C GLU A 132 -9.35 -27.74 5.51
N ARG A 133 -9.23 -27.91 6.84
CA ARG A 133 -8.78 -26.87 7.80
C ARG A 133 -7.58 -26.06 7.33
N GLU A 134 -6.57 -26.66 6.72
CA GLU A 134 -5.37 -25.95 6.27
C GLU A 134 -5.65 -25.00 5.10
N ALA A 135 -6.44 -25.42 4.11
CA ALA A 135 -6.84 -24.56 2.99
C ALA A 135 -7.77 -23.43 3.47
N ALA A 136 -8.72 -23.73 4.36
CA ALA A 136 -9.63 -22.75 4.92
C ALA A 136 -8.91 -21.71 5.83
N LYS A 137 -7.89 -22.12 6.60
CA LYS A 137 -7.02 -21.21 7.35
C LYS A 137 -6.28 -20.27 6.42
N HIS A 138 -5.63 -20.82 5.40
CA HIS A 138 -4.85 -20.04 4.46
C HIS A 138 -5.72 -18.97 3.79
N GLU A 139 -6.92 -19.33 3.32
CA GLU A 139 -7.85 -18.39 2.71
C GLU A 139 -8.32 -17.30 3.70
N LEU A 140 -8.59 -17.66 4.95
CA LEU A 140 -8.97 -16.71 5.99
C LEU A 140 -7.83 -15.74 6.32
N VAL A 141 -6.60 -16.24 6.45
CA VAL A 141 -5.41 -15.42 6.73
C VAL A 141 -5.17 -14.43 5.58
N VAL A 142 -5.20 -14.90 4.32
CA VAL A 142 -5.01 -14.04 3.16
C VAL A 142 -6.09 -12.95 3.09
N LYS A 143 -7.36 -13.31 3.30
CA LYS A 143 -8.47 -12.34 3.29
C LYS A 143 -8.43 -11.38 4.49
N GLY A 144 -8.03 -11.86 5.66
CA GLY A 144 -7.81 -11.03 6.84
C GLY A 144 -6.69 -10.02 6.61
N LEU A 145 -5.58 -10.45 6.01
CA LEU A 145 -4.45 -9.59 5.66
C LEU A 145 -4.88 -8.45 4.70
N TYR A 146 -5.77 -8.72 3.74
CA TYR A 146 -6.37 -7.67 2.91
C TYR A 146 -7.18 -6.66 3.72
N VAL A 147 -7.98 -7.11 4.70
CA VAL A 147 -8.74 -6.21 5.58
C VAL A 147 -7.79 -5.32 6.38
N VAL A 148 -6.76 -5.90 6.98
CA VAL A 148 -5.73 -5.15 7.72
C VAL A 148 -5.08 -4.10 6.81
N PHE A 149 -4.76 -4.45 5.57
CA PHE A 149 -4.22 -3.50 4.61
C PHE A 149 -5.17 -2.32 4.34
N TYR A 150 -6.46 -2.58 4.09
CA TYR A 150 -7.42 -1.49 3.86
C TYR A 150 -7.60 -0.59 5.09
N VAL A 151 -7.56 -1.15 6.31
CA VAL A 151 -7.61 -0.36 7.54
C VAL A 151 -6.36 0.49 7.71
N LEU A 152 -5.17 -0.10 7.52
CA LEU A 152 -3.91 0.65 7.56
C LEU A 152 -3.88 1.75 6.49
N LEU A 153 -4.35 1.45 5.28
CA LEU A 153 -4.41 2.41 4.19
C LEU A 153 -5.35 3.58 4.51
N LEU A 154 -6.51 3.30 5.12
CA LEU A 154 -7.42 4.34 5.61
C LEU A 154 -6.75 5.23 6.66
N ILE A 155 -6.05 4.63 7.63
CA ILE A 155 -5.31 5.37 8.66
C ILE A 155 -4.27 6.28 8.02
N MET A 156 -3.47 5.77 7.06
CA MET A 156 -2.46 6.56 6.35
C MET A 156 -3.07 7.73 5.57
N VAL A 157 -4.19 7.50 4.87
CA VAL A 157 -4.89 8.57 4.13
C VAL A 157 -5.42 9.64 5.09
N VAL A 158 -6.10 9.25 6.17
CA VAL A 158 -6.69 10.21 7.11
C VAL A 158 -5.60 11.01 7.81
N THR A 159 -4.59 10.34 8.37
CA THR A 159 -3.49 11.03 9.07
C THR A 159 -2.67 11.89 8.12
N GLY A 160 -2.42 11.44 6.88
CA GLY A 160 -1.73 12.23 5.87
C GLY A 160 -2.50 13.49 5.46
N LEU A 161 -3.83 13.41 5.30
CA LEU A 161 -4.66 14.58 5.02
C LEU A 161 -4.72 15.56 6.19
N LEU A 162 -4.78 15.05 7.44
CA LEU A 162 -4.74 15.92 8.63
C LEU A 162 -3.43 16.72 8.69
N LEU A 163 -2.30 16.10 8.34
CA LEU A 163 -1.00 16.78 8.26
C LEU A 163 -0.93 17.75 7.08
N ALA A 164 -1.45 17.37 5.92
CA ALA A 164 -1.46 18.23 4.72
C ALA A 164 -2.30 19.51 4.89
N PHE A 165 -3.29 19.49 5.78
CA PHE A 165 -4.15 20.62 6.10
C PHE A 165 -3.97 21.12 7.54
N GLU A 166 -2.79 20.91 8.14
CA GLU A 166 -2.57 21.23 9.55
C GLU A 166 -2.90 22.69 9.89
N ASP A 167 -2.56 23.63 9.01
CA ASP A 167 -2.87 25.06 9.14
C ASP A 167 -4.37 25.39 9.07
N ASN A 168 -5.17 24.54 8.43
CA ASN A 168 -6.60 24.77 8.17
C ASN A 168 -7.51 24.03 9.15
N THR A 169 -6.99 23.05 9.90
CA THR A 169 -7.79 22.18 10.78
C THR A 169 -8.02 22.78 12.16
N GLY A 170 -7.22 23.76 12.57
CA GLY A 170 -7.25 24.33 13.92
C GLY A 170 -6.78 23.35 15.01
N ILE A 171 -6.11 22.26 14.62
CA ILE A 171 -5.62 21.25 15.55
C ILE A 171 -4.38 21.81 16.31
N PRO A 172 -4.33 21.68 17.65
CA PRO A 172 -3.16 22.05 18.44
C PRO A 172 -1.86 21.38 17.98
N ARG A 173 -0.74 22.09 18.13
CA ARG A 173 0.58 21.68 17.63
C ARG A 173 1.07 20.36 18.24
N ASP A 174 0.76 20.10 19.50
CA ASP A 174 1.06 18.85 20.21
C ASP A 174 0.33 17.65 19.60
N ILE A 175 -0.92 17.84 19.19
CA ILE A 175 -1.71 16.82 18.50
C ILE A 175 -1.16 16.60 17.08
N ASN A 176 -0.83 17.65 16.33
CA ASN A 176 -0.21 17.50 15.00
C ASN A 176 1.11 16.74 15.07
N HIS A 177 1.93 17.00 16.08
CA HIS A 177 3.18 16.26 16.28
C HIS A 177 2.90 14.77 16.54
N SER A 178 1.92 14.46 17.39
CA SER A 178 1.50 13.08 17.66
C SER A 178 0.97 12.38 16.40
N ILE A 179 0.19 13.09 15.57
CA ILE A 179 -0.31 12.57 14.28
C ILE A 179 0.86 12.26 13.35
N LYS A 180 1.85 13.15 13.26
CA LYS A 180 3.05 12.96 12.44
C LYS A 180 3.85 11.74 12.88
N GLU A 181 4.10 11.59 14.18
CA GLU A 181 4.79 10.43 14.74
C GLU A 181 4.02 9.13 14.45
N PHE A 182 2.70 9.15 14.66
CA PHE A 182 1.85 7.98 14.41
C PHE A 182 1.78 7.62 12.92
N HIS A 183 1.67 8.60 12.02
CA HIS A 183 1.72 8.40 10.58
C HIS A 183 3.05 7.77 10.15
N GLY A 184 4.17 8.32 10.63
CA GLY A 184 5.50 7.77 10.40
C GLY A 184 5.67 6.36 10.97
N PHE A 185 5.07 6.06 12.12
CA PHE A 185 5.07 4.72 12.69
C PHE A 185 4.25 3.72 11.85
N CYS A 186 3.06 4.12 11.39
CA CYS A 186 2.20 3.29 10.54
C CYS A 186 2.86 2.91 9.20
N MET A 187 3.76 3.74 8.68
CA MET A 187 4.59 3.42 7.52
C MET A 187 5.31 2.07 7.66
N TYR A 188 5.84 1.74 8.85
CA TYR A 188 6.54 0.47 9.07
C TYR A 188 5.61 -0.74 8.96
N PHE A 189 4.34 -0.61 9.34
CA PHE A 189 3.35 -1.67 9.10
C PHE A 189 3.03 -1.83 7.61
N ILE A 190 2.98 -0.74 6.84
CA ILE A 190 2.83 -0.80 5.39
C ILE A 190 4.04 -1.50 4.75
N LEU A 191 5.26 -1.16 5.15
CA LEU A 191 6.48 -1.84 4.69
C LEU A 191 6.45 -3.33 5.01
N GLY A 192 6.10 -3.69 6.25
CA GLY A 192 5.95 -5.08 6.67
C GLY A 192 4.90 -5.83 5.84
N PHE A 193 3.75 -5.21 5.57
CA PHE A 193 2.73 -5.77 4.69
C PHE A 193 3.25 -6.00 3.27
N ILE A 194 3.96 -5.03 2.68
CA ILE A 194 4.52 -5.15 1.32
C ILE A 194 5.47 -6.35 1.24
N VAL A 195 6.40 -6.48 2.19
CA VAL A 195 7.35 -7.61 2.23
C VAL A 195 6.61 -8.94 2.34
N LEU A 196 5.66 -9.04 3.28
CA LEU A 196 4.87 -10.25 3.46
C LEU A 196 4.03 -10.59 2.23
N HIS A 197 3.42 -9.58 1.60
CA HIS A 197 2.61 -9.74 0.39
C HIS A 197 3.46 -10.25 -0.78
N LEU A 198 4.61 -9.62 -1.05
CA LEU A 198 5.51 -10.03 -2.12
C LEU A 198 6.07 -11.44 -1.88
N ALA A 199 6.47 -11.77 -0.65
CA ALA A 199 6.90 -13.12 -0.29
C ALA A 199 5.78 -14.15 -0.49
N GLY A 200 4.55 -13.83 -0.09
CA GLY A 200 3.37 -14.67 -0.30
C GLY A 200 3.08 -14.92 -1.78
N VAL A 201 3.12 -13.87 -2.61
CA VAL A 201 2.95 -13.97 -4.07
C VAL A 201 4.05 -14.83 -4.68
N TYR A 202 5.31 -14.57 -4.35
CA TYR A 202 6.45 -15.34 -4.86
C TYR A 202 6.37 -16.83 -4.49
N LEU A 203 6.01 -17.15 -3.24
CA LEU A 203 5.84 -18.53 -2.79
C LEU A 203 4.66 -19.23 -3.47
N ALA A 204 3.55 -18.51 -3.69
CA ALA A 204 2.39 -19.05 -4.39
C ALA A 204 2.69 -19.33 -5.86
N GLU A 205 3.38 -18.40 -6.53
CA GLU A 205 3.79 -18.51 -7.94
C GLU A 205 4.71 -19.71 -8.17
N ARG A 206 5.59 -20.04 -7.21
CA ARG A 206 6.50 -21.19 -7.30
C ARG A 206 5.83 -22.55 -7.03
N LYS A 207 4.70 -22.58 -6.32
CA LYS A 207 4.03 -23.81 -5.89
C LYS A 207 2.79 -24.07 -6.75
N ASP A 208 1.62 -24.14 -6.12
CA ASP A 208 0.35 -24.52 -6.72
C ASP A 208 -0.38 -23.36 -7.41
N GLY A 209 0.04 -22.11 -7.20
CA GLY A 209 -0.63 -20.90 -7.69
C GLY A 209 0.11 -20.21 -8.84
N LYS A 210 0.43 -20.94 -9.91
CA LYS A 210 1.12 -20.36 -11.07
C LYS A 210 0.22 -19.36 -11.80
N GLY A 211 0.81 -18.27 -12.28
CA GLY A 211 0.15 -17.24 -13.08
C GLY A 211 -0.58 -16.16 -12.27
N ILE A 212 -0.39 -16.04 -10.96
CA ILE A 212 -1.13 -15.05 -10.13
C ILE A 212 -0.79 -13.63 -10.57
N VAL A 213 0.48 -13.35 -10.86
CA VAL A 213 0.90 -12.03 -11.36
C VAL A 213 0.30 -11.77 -12.73
N SER A 214 0.32 -12.77 -13.63
CA SER A 214 -0.29 -12.67 -14.96
C SER A 214 -1.79 -12.39 -14.86
N ASP A 215 -2.50 -13.12 -13.98
CA ASP A 215 -3.93 -12.92 -13.75
C ASP A 215 -4.23 -11.51 -13.21
N MET A 216 -3.36 -10.95 -12.37
CA MET A 216 -3.50 -9.57 -11.88
C MET A 216 -3.25 -8.53 -12.98
N ILE A 217 -2.54 -8.89 -14.06
CA ILE A 217 -2.29 -8.02 -15.20
C ILE A 217 -3.40 -8.15 -16.25
N ASN A 218 -3.73 -9.38 -16.68
CA ASN A 218 -4.66 -9.64 -17.79
C ASN A 218 -6.11 -9.87 -17.33
N GLY A 219 -6.33 -10.24 -16.06
CA GLY A 219 -7.64 -10.54 -15.50
C GLY A 219 -7.99 -12.03 -15.47
N GLY A 220 -7.04 -12.94 -15.69
CA GLY A 220 -7.26 -14.38 -15.80
C GLY A 220 -7.82 -14.83 -17.15
N GLU A 221 -7.58 -14.04 -18.21
CA GLU A 221 -7.92 -14.39 -19.60
C GLU A 221 -6.65 -14.93 -20.26
N ASN A 222 -6.48 -16.26 -20.21
CA ASN A 222 -5.57 -17.05 -21.04
C ASN A 222 -6.27 -18.37 -21.39
#